data_AF-A0A7C4NR71-F1
#
_entry.id   AF-A0A7C4NR71-F1
#
_cell.length_a   1.000
_cell.length_b   1.000
_cell.length_c   1.000
_cell.angle_alpha   90.00
_cell.angle_beta   90.00
_cell.angle_gamma   90.00
#
_symmetry.space_group_name_H-M   'P 1'
#
loop_
_entity.id
_entity.type
_entity.pdbx_description
1 polymer ?
#
loop_
_entity_poly.entity_id
_entity_poly.type
_entity_poly.pdbx_seq_one_letter_code
_entity_poly.pdbx_strand_id
1 'polypeptide(L)'
;MIKRLVLDILLPNKISIIDLAKKLSQTDGIEAVNVTVKEIDAETQTLIVVVEGNNIDFDRINSIIEDLGGVIHSIDQVVAGKKLLNLPSEVVEEL
;
A
#
# COMPACT_ATOMS: atom_id res chain seq x y z
N MET A 1 8.03 0.23 15.16
CA MET A 1 8.01 -0.81 14.09
C MET A 1 6.63 -0.89 13.49
N ILE A 2 6.55 -0.68 12.18
CA ILE A 2 5.32 -0.79 11.41
C ILE A 2 5.15 -2.25 10.97
N LYS A 3 3.90 -2.73 11.01
CA LYS A 3 3.50 -4.10 10.68
C LYS A 3 2.60 -4.17 9.45
N ARG A 4 1.70 -3.19 9.29
CA ARG A 4 0.83 -3.08 8.13
C ARG A 4 0.61 -1.62 7.74
N LEU A 5 0.53 -1.37 6.44
CA LEU A 5 0.07 -0.13 5.86
C LEU A 5 -1.03 -0.43 4.85
N VAL A 6 -2.07 0.41 4.81
CA VAL A 6 -3.05 0.46 3.73
C VAL A 6 -2.97 1.86 3.15
N LEU A 7 -2.69 1.95 1.85
CA LEU A 7 -2.42 3.18 1.14
C LEU A 7 -3.40 3.34 -0.02
N ASP A 8 -4.00 4.51 -0.14
CA ASP A 8 -4.69 4.94 -1.36
C ASP A 8 -3.66 5.66 -2.24
N ILE A 9 -3.39 5.12 -3.42
CA ILE A 9 -2.37 5.66 -4.33
C ILE A 9 -2.95 5.95 -5.70
N LEU A 10 -2.45 7.02 -6.31
CA LEU A 10 -2.69 7.37 -7.70
C LEU A 10 -1.47 6.99 -8.52
N LEU A 11 -1.65 6.19 -9.57
CA LEU A 11 -0.57 5.73 -10.44
C LEU A 11 -0.91 6.04 -11.91
N PRO A 12 0.05 6.40 -12.77
CA PRO A 12 -0.21 6.51 -14.20
C PRO A 12 -0.65 5.17 -14.79
N ASN A 13 -1.66 5.17 -15.67
CA ASN A 13 -2.23 3.95 -16.27
C ASN A 13 -1.23 3.09 -17.06
N LYS A 14 -0.15 3.70 -17.54
CA LYS A 14 0.93 2.99 -18.27
C LYS A 14 1.75 2.04 -17.38
N ILE A 15 1.66 2.18 -16.06
CA ILE A 15 2.43 1.38 -15.12
C ILE A 15 1.62 0.14 -14.71
N SER A 16 2.26 -1.02 -14.75
CA SER A 16 1.63 -2.28 -14.35
C SER A 16 1.53 -2.42 -12.84
N ILE A 17 0.34 -2.75 -12.33
CA ILE A 17 0.13 -3.08 -10.91
C ILE A 17 0.98 -4.30 -10.46
N ILE A 18 1.31 -5.19 -11.39
CA ILE A 18 2.18 -6.35 -11.13
C ILE A 18 3.61 -5.89 -10.85
N ASP A 19 4.09 -4.89 -11.60
CA ASP A 19 5.44 -4.36 -11.41
C ASP A 19 5.56 -3.56 -10.11
N LEU A 20 4.51 -2.80 -9.76
CA LEU A 20 4.37 -2.17 -8.45
C LEU A 20 4.44 -3.21 -7.32
N ALA A 21 3.60 -4.24 -7.38
CA ALA A 21 3.55 -5.30 -6.36
C ALA A 21 4.91 -6.00 -6.19
N LYS A 22 5.57 -6.34 -7.31
CA LYS A 22 6.91 -6.95 -7.30
C LYS A 22 7.95 -6.03 -6.68
N LYS A 23 8.02 -4.76 -7.09
CA LYS A 23 8.99 -3.79 -6.56
C LYS A 23 8.81 -3.58 -5.05
N LEU A 24 7.56 -3.42 -4.59
CA LEU A 24 7.28 -3.27 -3.17
C LEU A 24 7.67 -4.55 -2.41
N SER A 25 7.30 -5.74 -2.88
CA SER A 25 7.60 -7.01 -2.21
C SER A 25 9.10 -7.33 -2.03
N GLN A 26 9.98 -6.64 -2.76
CA GLN A 26 11.43 -6.78 -2.65
C GLN A 26 12.07 -5.85 -1.60
N THR A 27 11.27 -5.01 -0.96
CA THR A 27 11.76 -4.09 0.09
C THR A 27 11.93 -4.83 1.40
N ASP A 28 13.04 -4.56 2.09
CA ASP A 28 13.35 -5.18 3.38
C ASP A 28 12.23 -4.99 4.40
N GLY A 29 11.90 -6.07 5.10
CA GLY A 29 10.84 -6.08 6.11
C GLY A 29 9.42 -6.21 5.55
N ILE A 30 9.22 -6.29 4.23
CA ILE A 30 7.92 -6.59 3.64
C ILE A 30 7.81 -8.11 3.40
N GLU A 31 6.75 -8.71 3.90
CA GLU A 31 6.45 -10.15 3.76
C GLU A 31 5.39 -10.40 2.69
N ALA A 32 4.44 -9.48 2.54
CA ALA A 32 3.37 -9.57 1.55
C ALA A 32 2.92 -8.19 1.07
N VAL A 33 2.49 -8.14 -0.20
CA VAL A 33 1.89 -6.97 -0.83
C VAL A 33 0.63 -7.39 -1.55
N ASN A 34 -0.46 -6.66 -1.32
CA ASN A 34 -1.67 -6.73 -2.12
C ASN A 34 -1.84 -5.38 -2.84
N VAL A 35 -2.21 -5.45 -4.11
CA VAL A 35 -2.58 -4.27 -4.90
C VAL A 35 -3.96 -4.54 -5.50
N THR A 36 -4.91 -3.66 -5.22
CA THR A 36 -6.28 -3.74 -5.72
C THR A 36 -6.62 -2.48 -6.48
N VAL A 37 -7.13 -2.61 -7.69
CA VAL A 37 -7.59 -1.46 -8.48
C VAL A 37 -8.97 -1.03 -7.95
N LYS A 38 -9.09 0.24 -7.54
CA LYS A 38 -10.35 0.84 -7.11
C LYS A 38 -11.07 1.49 -8.28
N GLU A 39 -10.34 2.27 -9.07
CA GLU A 39 -10.87 3.02 -10.19
C GLU A 39 -9.80 3.19 -11.29
N ILE A 40 -10.24 3.27 -12.54
CA ILE A 40 -9.38 3.54 -13.70
C ILE A 40 -9.98 4.72 -14.44
N ASP A 41 -9.23 5.81 -14.51
CA ASP A 41 -9.53 7.01 -15.30
C ASP A 41 -8.82 6.94 -16.66
N ALA A 42 -8.86 8.02 -17.44
CA ALA A 42 -8.18 8.08 -18.74
C ALA A 42 -6.64 7.96 -18.61
N GLU A 43 -6.03 8.67 -17.65
CA GLU A 43 -4.57 8.76 -17.52
C GLU A 43 -4.02 8.13 -16.22
N THR A 44 -4.90 7.91 -15.24
CA THR A 44 -4.55 7.46 -13.88
C THR A 44 -5.38 6.24 -13.47
N GLN A 45 -4.82 5.45 -12.57
CA GLN A 45 -5.51 4.39 -11.83
C GLN A 45 -5.37 4.69 -10.33
N THR A 46 -6.49 4.56 -9.62
CA THR A 46 -6.55 4.65 -8.17
C THR A 46 -6.45 3.24 -7.61
N LEU A 47 -5.45 2.99 -6.76
CA LEU A 47 -5.13 1.67 -6.24
C LEU A 47 -5.14 1.69 -4.72
N ILE A 48 -5.69 0.63 -4.12
CA ILE A 48 -5.49 0.31 -2.72
C ILE A 48 -4.30 -0.65 -2.61
N VAL A 49 -3.25 -0.21 -1.93
CA VAL A 49 -2.06 -1.01 -1.68
C VAL A 49 -2.00 -1.38 -0.21
N VAL A 50 -1.99 -2.68 0.08
CA VAL A 50 -1.79 -3.21 1.43
C VAL A 50 -0.41 -3.84 1.50
N VAL A 51 0.38 -3.40 2.47
CA VAL A 51 1.71 -3.94 2.77
C VAL A 51 1.68 -4.54 4.16
N GLU A 52 2.16 -5.78 4.29
CA GLU A 52 2.36 -6.44 5.58
C GLU A 52 3.80 -6.94 5.72
N GLY A 53 4.29 -6.93 6.96
CA GLY A 53 5.59 -7.48 7.29
C GLY A 53 6.10 -7.05 8.66
N ASN A 54 7.41 -6.96 8.80
CA ASN A 54 8.08 -6.65 10.04
C ASN A 54 9.04 -5.46 9.89
N ASN A 55 8.75 -4.38 10.63
CA ASN A 55 9.53 -3.15 10.61
C ASN A 55 9.61 -2.50 9.22
N ILE A 56 8.44 -2.39 8.60
CA ILE A 56 8.27 -1.77 7.28
C ILE A 56 8.82 -0.34 7.29
N ASP A 57 9.66 -0.03 6.29
CA ASP A 57 10.17 1.31 6.01
C ASP A 57 9.20 2.05 5.07
N PHE A 58 8.44 2.99 5.62
CA PHE A 58 7.48 3.79 4.85
C PHE A 58 8.17 4.71 3.84
N ASP A 59 9.30 5.30 4.20
CA ASP A 59 10.01 6.24 3.32
C ASP A 59 10.47 5.51 2.07
N ARG A 60 10.95 4.26 2.23
CA ARG A 60 11.34 3.42 1.10
C ARG A 60 10.16 3.05 0.20
N ILE A 61 8.99 2.76 0.76
CA ILE A 61 7.76 2.51 0.01
C ILE A 61 7.35 3.76 -0.78
N ASN A 62 7.35 4.93 -0.12
CA ASN A 62 7.00 6.20 -0.75
C ASN A 62 7.93 6.49 -1.94
N SER A 63 9.24 6.34 -1.78
CA SER A 63 10.20 6.51 -2.88
C SER A 63 9.93 5.57 -4.06
N ILE A 64 9.58 4.30 -3.83
CA ILE A 64 9.27 3.35 -4.92
C ILE A 64 8.01 3.79 -5.69
N ILE A 65 7.00 4.31 -4.99
CA ILE A 65 5.77 4.81 -5.60
C ILE A 65 6.05 6.06 -6.44
N GLU A 66 6.82 7.01 -5.90
CA GLU A 66 7.25 8.22 -6.60
C GLU A 66 8.12 7.90 -7.83
N ASP A 67 9.03 6.93 -7.75
CA ASP A 67 9.87 6.47 -8.87
C ASP A 67 9.05 5.90 -10.04
N LEU A 68 7.86 5.37 -9.75
CA LEU A 68 6.90 4.89 -10.75
C LEU A 68 5.98 6.01 -11.26
N GLY A 69 6.16 7.25 -10.79
CA GLY A 69 5.34 8.40 -11.11
C GLY A 69 3.98 8.41 -10.40
N GLY A 70 3.83 7.60 -9.35
CA GLY A 70 2.65 7.59 -8.50
C GLY A 70 2.77 8.53 -7.31
N VAL A 71 1.65 8.78 -6.65
CA VAL A 71 1.55 9.60 -5.43
C VAL A 71 0.65 8.89 -4.42
N ILE A 72 1.03 8.91 -3.15
CA ILE A 72 0.16 8.46 -2.05
C ILE A 72 -0.86 9.57 -1.78
N HIS A 73 -2.13 9.29 -2.01
CA HIS A 73 -3.23 10.20 -1.73
C HIS A 73 -3.57 10.23 -0.24
N SER A 74 -3.65 9.05 0.39
CA SER A 74 -3.88 8.91 1.82
C SER A 74 -3.27 7.62 2.38
N ILE A 75 -3.03 7.64 3.69
CA ILE A 75 -2.69 6.47 4.48
C ILE A 75 -3.95 6.07 5.25
N ASP A 76 -4.68 5.11 4.74
CA ASP A 76 -6.02 4.75 5.24
C ASP A 76 -5.93 3.92 6.53
N GLN A 77 -4.87 3.13 6.69
CA GLN A 77 -4.66 2.34 7.89
C GLN A 77 -3.17 2.13 8.18
N VAL A 78 -2.81 2.20 9.47
CA VAL A 78 -1.48 1.83 9.97
C VAL A 78 -1.63 0.88 11.15
N VAL A 79 -0.89 -0.23 11.12
CA VAL A 79 -0.75 -1.13 12.27
C VAL A 79 0.72 -1.12 12.69
N ALA A 80 0.98 -0.78 13.96
CA ALA A 80 2.33 -0.72 14.52
C ALA A 80 2.40 -1.43 15.87
N GLY A 81 3.59 -1.96 16.20
CA GLY A 81 3.85 -2.66 17.45
C GLY A 81 4.14 -4.15 17.29
N LYS A 82 4.06 -4.90 18.39
CA LYS A 82 4.54 -6.30 18.50
C LYS A 82 3.65 -7.33 17.83
N LYS A 83 2.35 -7.05 17.75
CA LYS A 83 1.36 -7.94 17.16
C LYS A 83 0.62 -7.23 16.04
N LEU A 84 0.12 -8.00 15.08
CA LEU A 84 -0.83 -7.51 14.10
C LEU A 84 -2.19 -7.35 14.79
N LEU A 85 -2.72 -6.14 14.78
CA LEU A 85 -4.05 -5.83 15.29
C LEU A 85 -4.99 -5.71 14.09
N ASN A 86 -6.04 -6.53 14.09
CA ASN A 86 -7.16 -6.36 13.16
C ASN A 86 -8.25 -5.56 13.87
N LEU A 87 -9.00 -4.78 13.09
CA LEU A 87 -10.16 -4.07 13.61
C LEU A 87 -11.24 -5.08 14.03
N PRO A 88 -11.99 -4.79 15.11
CA PRO A 88 -13.21 -5.52 15.43
C PRO A 88 -14.20 -5.43 14.25
N SER A 89 -14.99 -6.47 14.04
CA SER A 89 -15.98 -6.53 12.95
C SER A 89 -16.95 -5.36 12.98
N GLU A 90 -17.31 -4.89 14.18
CA GLU A 90 -18.22 -3.77 14.40
C GLU A 90 -17.69 -2.43 13.87
N VAL A 91 -16.36 -2.27 13.79
CA VAL A 91 -15.72 -1.04 13.29
C VAL A 91 -15.57 -1.09 11.76
N VAL A 92 -15.47 -2.28 11.17
CA VAL A 92 -15.28 -2.45 9.72
C VAL A 92 -16.52 -2.07 8.93
N GLU A 93 -17.72 -2.24 9.50
CA GLU A 93 -18.97 -1.87 8.83
C GLU A 93 -19.20 -0.35 8.71
N GLU A 94 -18.43 0.46 9.44
CA GLU A 94 -18.53 1.93 9.44
C GLU A 94 -17.45 2.62 8.58
N LEU A 95 -16.53 1.86 7.98
CA LEU A 95 -15.40 2.33 7.14
C LEU A 95 -15.65 2.08 5.65
#